data_AF-A0A2E4J5P9-F1
#
_entry.id   AF-A0A2E4J5P9-F1
#
_cell.length_a   1.000
_cell.length_b   1.000
_cell.length_c   1.000
_cell.angle_alpha   90.00
_cell.angle_beta   90.00
_cell.angle_gamma   90.00
#
_symmetry.space_group_name_H-M   'P 1'
#
loop_
_entity.id
_entity.type
_entity.pdbx_description
1 polymer ?
#
loop_
_entity_poly.entity_id
_entity_poly.type
_entity_poly.pdbx_seq_one_letter_code
_entity_poly.pdbx_strand_id
1 'polypeptide(L)'
;MNRWLILYGILTILLSSCQEDICLNCNTYELGVSEDLSDFYETFIVCENDGMWGMIDWSEECIGCTLLTDEGGSGYLLDPNIYTTGIRIVDDTDIDDDGIQNEIDPDMDGDGIFNHHDESPMGLEDNAIIEIIICTDN
;
A
#
# COMPACT_ATOMS: atom_id res chain seq x y z
N MET A 1 -65.45 -3.94 23.88
CA MET A 1 -64.92 -5.16 23.24
C MET A 1 -64.61 -4.82 21.78
N ASN A 2 -63.50 -5.34 21.25
CA ASN A 2 -62.90 -5.14 19.91
C ASN A 2 -61.93 -3.94 19.89
N ARG A 3 -60.63 -4.04 20.26
CA ARG A 3 -59.54 -4.91 19.76
C ARG A 3 -59.43 -4.91 18.22
N TRP A 4 -58.99 -3.79 17.67
CA TRP A 4 -58.22 -3.72 16.42
C TRP A 4 -56.82 -3.25 16.82
N LEU A 5 -55.95 -4.20 17.14
CA LEU A 5 -54.82 -4.57 16.27
C LEU A 5 -53.88 -3.39 16.03
N ILE A 6 -53.12 -3.13 17.09
CA ILE A 6 -51.73 -2.65 17.05
C ILE A 6 -50.99 -3.52 16.03
N LEU A 7 -50.74 -2.97 14.85
CA LEU A 7 -49.75 -3.44 13.87
C LEU A 7 -49.66 -2.37 12.78
N TYR A 8 -49.34 -1.13 13.20
CA TYR A 8 -48.58 -0.26 12.30
C TYR A 8 -47.21 -0.93 12.19
N GLY A 9 -47.12 -1.79 11.18
CA GLY A 9 -45.92 -2.51 10.83
C GLY A 9 -44.77 -1.52 10.77
N ILE A 10 -43.71 -1.93 11.44
CA ILE A 10 -42.32 -1.59 11.19
C ILE A 10 -42.10 -1.82 9.69
N LEU A 11 -42.49 -0.84 8.88
CA LEU A 11 -42.41 -0.86 7.43
C LEU A 11 -41.53 0.31 7.07
N THR A 12 -40.26 -0.03 6.85
CA THR A 12 -39.22 0.78 6.21
C THR A 12 -38.89 2.03 7.03
N ILE A 13 -37.68 2.24 7.52
CA ILE A 13 -36.44 2.11 6.78
C ILE A 13 -35.33 1.86 7.80
N LEU A 14 -34.65 0.72 7.70
CA LEU A 14 -33.25 0.66 8.10
C LEU A 14 -32.48 1.54 7.08
N LEU A 15 -32.58 2.86 7.25
CA LEU A 15 -31.54 3.79 6.81
C LEU A 15 -30.46 3.58 7.87
N SER A 16 -29.38 2.87 7.65
CA SER A 16 -28.54 2.76 6.46
C SER A 16 -28.06 1.31 6.33
N SER A 17 -28.35 0.64 5.21
CA SER A 17 -27.32 -0.27 4.68
C SER A 17 -26.04 0.58 4.55
N CYS A 18 -24.90 0.10 5.04
CA CYS A 18 -23.61 0.79 4.90
C CYS A 18 -23.51 1.42 3.51
N GLN A 19 -23.65 2.75 3.46
CA GLN A 19 -22.99 3.60 2.47
C GLN A 19 -21.78 4.10 3.25
N GLU A 20 -20.55 3.93 2.80
CA GLU A 20 -20.05 4.00 1.42
C GLU A 20 -18.98 2.92 1.22
N ASP A 21 -18.96 2.24 0.07
CA ASP A 21 -17.79 1.48 -0.35
C ASP A 21 -16.91 2.48 -1.13
N ILE A 22 -15.89 3.06 -0.49
CA ILE A 22 -14.80 3.72 -1.23
C ILE A 22 -13.92 2.61 -1.77
N CYS A 23 -13.87 2.47 -3.09
CA CYS A 23 -13.02 1.51 -3.78
C CYS A 23 -12.14 2.25 -4.79
N LEU A 24 -10.84 1.98 -4.72
CA LEU A 24 -9.83 2.61 -5.56
C LEU A 24 -9.22 1.59 -6.52
N ASN A 25 -8.91 2.01 -7.75
CA ASN A 25 -8.04 1.23 -8.63
C ASN A 25 -6.59 1.60 -8.31
N CYS A 26 -5.80 0.60 -7.96
CA CYS A 26 -4.45 0.80 -7.48
C CYS A 26 -3.44 0.02 -8.33
N ASN A 27 -2.26 0.60 -8.45
CA ASN A 27 -1.09 -0.05 -9.01
C ASN A 27 -0.02 -0.17 -7.93
N THR A 28 0.70 -1.29 -7.92
CA THR A 28 1.84 -1.51 -7.03
C THR A 28 3.16 -1.30 -7.77
N TYR A 29 4.12 -0.73 -7.04
CA TYR A 29 5.48 -0.48 -7.50
C TYR A 29 6.45 -0.83 -6.38
N GLU A 30 7.62 -1.37 -6.72
CA GLU A 30 8.68 -1.52 -5.73
C GLU A 30 9.32 -0.18 -5.44
N LEU A 31 9.72 0.00 -4.19
CA LEU A 31 10.75 0.96 -3.85
C LEU A 31 12.12 0.30 -4.02
N GLY A 32 12.60 0.21 -5.26
CA GLY A 32 14.00 -0.10 -5.52
C GLY A 32 14.91 1.08 -5.20
N VAL A 33 16.21 0.83 -5.07
CA VAL A 33 17.27 1.87 -4.89
C VAL A 33 17.39 2.81 -6.13
N SER A 34 16.67 2.49 -7.20
CA SER A 34 16.63 3.22 -8.46
C SER A 34 15.34 4.06 -8.55
N GLU A 35 15.49 5.38 -8.59
CA GLU A 35 14.45 6.42 -8.48
C GLU A 35 13.36 6.44 -9.59
N ASP A 36 13.22 5.39 -10.41
CA ASP A 36 12.24 5.34 -11.50
C ASP A 36 11.02 4.49 -11.10
N LEU A 37 9.81 5.07 -11.18
CA LEU A 37 8.53 4.36 -11.07
C LEU A 37 8.25 3.45 -12.29
N SER A 38 9.28 2.83 -12.87
CA SER A 38 9.17 1.95 -14.03
C SER A 38 8.73 0.53 -13.66
N ASP A 39 8.90 0.14 -12.40
CA ASP A 39 8.82 -1.26 -11.98
C ASP A 39 7.41 -1.56 -11.45
N PHE A 40 6.47 -1.54 -12.40
CA PHE A 40 5.07 -1.88 -12.19
C PHE A 40 4.88 -3.40 -12.06
N TYR A 41 4.24 -3.83 -10.97
CA TYR A 41 3.91 -5.25 -10.75
C TYR A 41 2.51 -5.61 -11.20
N GLU A 42 1.50 -5.03 -10.54
CA GLU A 42 0.12 -5.41 -10.74
C GLU A 42 -0.87 -4.27 -10.51
N THR A 43 -2.06 -4.44 -11.08
CA THR A 43 -3.23 -3.60 -10.82
C THR A 43 -4.23 -4.38 -9.98
N PHE A 44 -4.72 -3.77 -8.91
CA PHE A 44 -5.72 -4.37 -8.03
C PHE A 44 -6.75 -3.32 -7.57
N ILE A 45 -7.85 -3.79 -6.98
CA ILE A 45 -8.89 -2.94 -6.40
C ILE A 45 -8.82 -3.09 -4.89
N VAL A 46 -8.77 -1.96 -4.18
CA VAL A 46 -8.85 -1.93 -2.71
C VAL A 46 -10.06 -1.13 -2.28
N CYS A 47 -10.77 -1.65 -1.30
CA CYS A 47 -11.99 -1.05 -0.77
C CYS A 47 -11.89 -0.90 0.75
N GLU A 48 -12.42 0.19 1.34
CA GLU A 48 -12.36 0.45 2.78
C GLU A 48 -12.82 -0.71 3.68
N ASN A 49 -13.76 -1.51 3.17
CA ASN A 49 -14.36 -2.61 3.91
C ASN A 49 -13.76 -3.99 3.56
N ASP A 50 -12.76 -4.04 2.68
CA ASP A 50 -11.96 -5.24 2.51
C ASP A 50 -10.83 -5.29 3.55
N GLY A 51 -10.27 -6.48 3.78
CA GLY A 51 -9.17 -6.65 4.72
C GLY A 51 -7.86 -6.00 4.25
N MET A 52 -7.78 -5.57 2.99
CA MET A 52 -6.56 -5.01 2.39
C MET A 52 -6.40 -3.53 2.72
N TRP A 53 -7.50 -2.78 2.91
CA TRP A 53 -7.44 -1.37 3.31
C TRP A 53 -6.63 -1.16 4.59
N GLY A 54 -6.78 -2.05 5.57
CA GLY A 54 -6.05 -2.01 6.84
C GLY A 54 -4.61 -2.54 6.77
N MET A 55 -4.18 -3.07 5.63
CA MET A 55 -2.81 -3.55 5.40
C MET A 55 -1.94 -2.47 4.72
N ILE A 56 -2.55 -1.39 4.25
CA ILE A 56 -1.88 -0.28 3.59
C ILE A 56 -1.84 0.89 4.57
N ASP A 57 -0.64 1.42 4.81
CA ASP A 57 -0.48 2.69 5.50
C ASP A 57 -0.69 3.81 4.47
N TRP A 58 -1.83 4.49 4.58
CA TRP A 58 -2.23 5.53 3.65
C TRP A 58 -1.55 6.84 4.01
N SER A 59 -0.85 7.43 3.05
CA SER A 59 -0.16 8.68 3.28
C SER A 59 -1.15 9.85 3.22
N GLU A 60 -1.21 10.65 4.30
CA GLU A 60 -1.94 11.92 4.32
C GLU A 60 -1.24 13.02 3.48
N GLU A 61 0.02 12.77 3.07
CA GLU A 61 0.86 13.67 2.30
C GLU A 61 1.37 12.99 1.00
N CYS A 62 1.85 13.78 0.04
CA CYS A 62 2.44 13.20 -1.19
C CYS A 62 3.77 12.50 -0.89
N ILE A 63 3.85 11.19 -1.11
CA ILE A 63 5.06 10.37 -0.88
C ILE A 63 6.27 10.88 -1.69
N GLY A 64 6.04 11.41 -2.89
CA GLY A 64 7.10 12.02 -3.72
C GLY A 64 7.54 13.43 -3.31
N CYS A 65 6.89 14.07 -2.34
CA CYS A 65 7.26 15.41 -1.86
C CYS A 65 8.33 15.37 -0.78
N THR A 66 8.46 14.26 -0.05
CA THR A 66 9.42 14.09 1.05
C THR A 66 10.78 13.57 0.56
N LEU A 67 10.83 12.84 -0.56
CA LEU A 67 12.08 12.24 -1.10
C LEU A 67 12.94 13.20 -1.96
N LEU A 68 12.47 14.41 -2.29
CA LEU A 68 13.16 15.31 -3.24
C LEU A 68 13.63 16.66 -2.62
N THR A 69 13.55 16.83 -1.31
CA THR A 69 13.87 18.12 -0.65
C THR A 69 15.29 18.23 -0.10
N ASP A 70 16.29 17.91 -0.92
CA ASP A 70 17.68 18.20 -0.56
C ASP A 70 18.38 19.10 -1.60
N GLU A 71 18.09 18.98 -2.91
CA GLU A 71 18.75 19.80 -3.94
C GLU A 71 17.86 20.02 -5.20
N GLY A 72 16.93 20.97 -5.15
CA GLY A 72 16.52 21.72 -6.36
C GLY A 72 15.65 21.05 -7.44
N GLY A 73 14.85 20.03 -7.13
CA GLY A 73 13.84 19.47 -8.06
C GLY A 73 12.47 20.15 -7.92
N SER A 74 12.00 20.85 -8.95
CA SER A 74 10.59 21.23 -9.07
C SER A 74 9.80 20.00 -9.54
N GLY A 75 9.23 19.20 -8.63
CA GLY A 75 8.49 17.99 -9.02
C GLY A 75 7.35 17.63 -8.09
N TYR A 76 6.11 17.88 -8.51
CA TYR A 76 4.98 17.06 -8.09
C TYR A 76 5.00 15.83 -9.01
N LEU A 77 5.61 14.71 -8.59
CA LEU A 77 5.55 13.46 -9.36
C LEU A 77 4.15 12.85 -9.34
N LEU A 78 3.40 13.08 -8.26
CA LEU A 78 2.01 12.66 -8.09
C LEU A 78 1.20 13.83 -7.54
N ASP A 79 0.12 14.18 -8.24
CA ASP A 79 -0.84 15.19 -7.78
C ASP A 79 -1.76 14.55 -6.72
N PRO A 80 -1.71 14.97 -5.45
CA PRO A 80 -2.54 14.40 -4.40
C PRO A 80 -4.04 14.71 -4.59
N ASN A 81 -4.41 15.59 -5.52
CA ASN A 81 -5.81 15.80 -5.91
C ASN A 81 -6.31 14.77 -6.95
N ILE A 82 -5.39 13.99 -7.53
CA ILE A 82 -5.69 12.97 -8.55
C ILE A 82 -5.43 11.57 -7.99
N TYR A 83 -4.35 11.42 -7.21
CA TYR A 83 -3.88 10.13 -6.73
C TYR A 83 -3.94 10.04 -5.21
N THR A 84 -4.41 8.91 -4.71
CA THR A 84 -4.24 8.49 -3.32
C THR A 84 -3.04 7.54 -3.26
N THR A 85 -2.13 7.75 -2.32
CA THR A 85 -0.91 6.94 -2.20
C THR A 85 -0.81 6.27 -0.85
N GLY A 86 -0.28 5.05 -0.81
CA GLY A 86 0.00 4.32 0.42
C GLY A 86 1.25 3.47 0.30
N ILE A 87 1.66 2.88 1.41
CA ILE A 87 2.80 1.97 1.50
C ILE A 87 2.33 0.68 2.17
N ARG A 88 2.86 -0.46 1.75
CA ARG A 88 2.75 -1.72 2.50
C ARG A 88 4.07 -2.47 2.50
N ILE A 89 4.25 -3.31 3.51
CA ILE A 89 5.37 -4.24 3.63
C ILE A 89 4.91 -5.60 3.11
N VAL A 90 5.68 -6.19 2.21
CA VAL A 90 5.35 -7.47 1.55
C VAL A 90 6.52 -8.43 1.67
N ASP A 91 6.27 -9.65 2.13
CA ASP A 91 7.28 -10.70 2.19
C ASP A 91 7.88 -10.95 0.80
N ASP A 92 9.22 -10.94 0.72
CA ASP A 92 9.95 -11.23 -0.52
C ASP A 92 10.91 -12.41 -0.36
N THR A 93 11.15 -13.15 -1.43
CA THR A 93 12.12 -14.25 -1.47
C THR A 93 13.49 -13.84 -2.01
N ASP A 94 13.63 -12.63 -2.54
CA ASP A 94 14.81 -12.06 -3.19
C ASP A 94 14.78 -10.52 -2.98
N ILE A 95 15.26 -10.05 -1.83
CA ILE A 95 15.04 -8.65 -1.35
C ILE A 95 15.81 -7.63 -2.19
N ASP A 96 16.96 -7.98 -2.75
CA ASP A 96 17.82 -7.07 -3.51
C ASP A 96 17.71 -7.25 -5.04
N ASP A 97 16.81 -8.14 -5.49
CA ASP A 97 16.53 -8.45 -6.89
C ASP A 97 17.78 -8.84 -7.70
N ASP A 98 18.74 -9.53 -7.06
CA ASP A 98 19.97 -10.00 -7.72
C ASP A 98 19.79 -11.37 -8.43
N GLY A 99 18.66 -12.03 -8.15
CA GLY A 99 18.26 -13.33 -8.71
C GLY A 99 18.65 -14.53 -7.84
N ILE A 100 19.19 -14.31 -6.64
CA ILE A 100 19.56 -15.33 -5.67
C ILE A 100 18.57 -15.29 -4.50
N GLN A 101 17.99 -16.44 -4.18
CA GLN A 101 17.01 -16.50 -3.09
C GLN A 101 17.66 -16.18 -1.74
N ASN A 102 16.98 -15.39 -0.90
CA ASN A 102 17.47 -14.96 0.42
C ASN A 102 18.05 -16.12 1.28
N GLU A 103 17.45 -17.31 1.20
CA GLU A 103 17.91 -18.50 1.95
C GLU A 103 19.35 -18.93 1.63
N ILE A 104 19.84 -18.58 0.43
CA ILE A 104 21.18 -18.93 -0.06
C ILE A 104 22.03 -17.72 -0.43
N ASP A 105 21.48 -16.50 -0.33
CA ASP A 105 22.19 -15.27 -0.64
C ASP A 105 23.17 -14.90 0.49
N PRO A 106 24.45 -14.61 0.21
CA PRO A 106 25.42 -14.20 1.23
C PRO A 106 25.29 -12.75 1.73
N ASP A 107 24.50 -11.91 1.06
CA ASP A 107 24.33 -10.45 1.18
C ASP A 107 22.87 -10.06 0.81
N MET A 108 21.88 -10.52 1.59
CA MET A 108 20.46 -10.58 1.17
C MET A 108 19.82 -9.22 0.83
N ASP A 109 20.35 -8.11 1.32
CA ASP A 109 19.84 -6.77 1.05
C ASP A 109 20.72 -5.95 0.08
N GLY A 110 21.78 -6.56 -0.45
CA GLY A 110 22.66 -5.98 -1.46
C GLY A 110 23.45 -4.75 -0.98
N ASP A 111 23.61 -4.53 0.33
CA ASP A 111 24.32 -3.35 0.87
C ASP A 111 25.85 -3.47 0.80
N GLY A 112 26.35 -4.68 0.49
CA GLY A 112 27.77 -5.01 0.36
C GLY A 112 28.42 -5.54 1.64
N ILE A 113 27.65 -5.78 2.71
CA ILE A 113 28.08 -6.34 3.99
C ILE A 113 27.46 -7.73 4.16
N PHE A 114 28.28 -8.77 4.01
CA PHE A 114 27.81 -10.15 4.20
C PHE A 114 26.98 -10.38 5.48
N ASN A 115 25.89 -11.12 5.37
CA ASN A 115 24.87 -11.39 6.42
C ASN A 115 25.42 -11.76 7.81
N HIS A 116 26.59 -12.39 7.89
CA HIS A 116 27.20 -12.81 9.16
C HIS A 116 28.00 -11.70 9.86
N HIS A 117 28.24 -10.59 9.18
CA HIS A 117 28.87 -9.37 9.68
C HIS A 117 27.91 -8.19 9.72
N ASP A 118 26.70 -8.35 9.21
CA ASP A 118 25.71 -7.30 9.16
C ASP A 118 24.77 -7.35 10.37
N GLU A 119 24.44 -6.17 10.90
CA GLU A 119 23.47 -5.98 11.98
C GLU A 119 22.03 -5.98 11.45
N SER A 120 21.85 -5.71 10.15
CA SER A 120 20.57 -5.68 9.45
C SER A 120 20.55 -6.57 8.20
N PRO A 121 20.79 -7.90 8.28
CA PRO A 121 20.99 -8.74 7.09
C PRO A 121 19.82 -8.79 6.09
N MET A 122 18.64 -8.27 6.43
CA MET A 122 17.46 -8.22 5.54
C MET A 122 17.12 -6.77 5.17
N GLY A 123 18.03 -5.83 5.44
CA GLY A 123 17.79 -4.41 5.31
C GLY A 123 16.89 -3.85 6.42
N LEU A 124 15.99 -2.95 6.00
CA LEU A 124 15.18 -2.16 6.93
C LEU A 124 14.09 -2.98 7.66
N GLU A 125 13.64 -4.11 7.12
CA GLU A 125 12.53 -4.90 7.65
C GLU A 125 12.72 -6.43 7.46
N ASP A 126 12.03 -7.25 8.26
CA ASP A 126 12.16 -8.72 8.28
C ASP A 126 11.68 -9.38 6.96
N ASN A 127 12.63 -9.76 6.09
CA ASN A 127 12.42 -10.55 4.86
C ASN A 127 11.31 -9.98 3.95
N ALA A 128 11.24 -8.65 3.85
CA ALA A 128 10.17 -7.97 3.16
C ALA A 128 10.65 -6.72 2.43
N ILE A 129 10.01 -6.45 1.29
CA ILE A 129 10.17 -5.23 0.52
C ILE A 129 9.08 -4.21 0.88
N ILE A 130 9.36 -2.96 0.56
CA ILE A 130 8.41 -1.86 0.69
C ILE A 130 7.80 -1.60 -0.69
N GLU A 131 6.47 -1.72 -0.78
CA GLU A 131 5.75 -1.37 -2.01
C GLU A 131 5.08 0.00 -1.88
N ILE A 132 5.18 0.80 -2.94
CA ILE A 132 4.35 2.00 -3.13
C ILE A 132 3.05 1.57 -3.80
N ILE A 133 1.95 2.00 -3.21
CA ILE A 133 0.60 1.87 -3.75
C ILE A 133 0.18 3.23 -4.30
N ILE A 134 -0.17 3.28 -5.59
CA ILE A 134 -0.73 4.49 -6.23
C ILE A 134 -2.11 4.17 -6.75
N CYS A 135 -3.10 4.88 -6.23
CA CYS A 135 -4.50 4.66 -6.49
C CYS A 135 -5.18 5.87 -7.11
N THR A 136 -6.23 5.63 -7.90
CA THR A 136 -7.16 6.67 -8.36
C THR A 136 -8.59 6.23 -8.13
N ASP A 137 -9.48 7.21 -7.99
CA ASP A 137 -10.91 6.99 -8.10
C ASP A 137 -11.26 6.43 -9.49
N ASN A 138 -12.36 5.68 -9.56
CA ASN A 138 -12.95 5.19 -10.82
C ASN A 138 -13.62 6.31 -11.63
#